data_AF-A0ABD6M9V5-F1
#
_entry.id   AF-A0ABD6M9V5-F1
#
_cell.length_a   1.000
_cell.length_b   1.000
_cell.length_c   1.000
_cell.angle_alpha   90.00
_cell.angle_beta   90.00
_cell.angle_gamma   90.00
#
_symmetry.space_group_name_H-M   'P 1'
#
loop_
_entity.id
_entity.type
_entity.pdbx_description
1 polymer ?
#
loop_
_entity_poly.entity_id
_entity_poly.type
_entity_poly.pdbx_seq_one_letter_code
_entity_poly.pdbx_strand_id
1 'polypeptide(L)'
;MKIRTLAVTALLATALAACSGGQEDDSKPSAKPTPTASKLSALAPAWQPKLDAAAEGAVATCQAPSSDACAEVLTDIMMVVNELESEIEAPGRGPYPESTKQIAKMQAATDKYVDEGCQGDPAADDPDSECWGIADITVGASTLGMTLATDDISQPK
;
A
#
# COMPACT_ATOMS: atom_id res chain seq x y z
N MET A 1 -23.45 36.88 -4.03
CA MET A 1 -23.09 37.60 -2.79
C MET A 1 -23.66 36.86 -1.58
N LYS A 2 -22.82 36.10 -0.86
CA LYS A 2 -22.81 35.91 0.61
C LYS A 2 -21.88 34.74 0.96
N ILE A 3 -20.67 35.12 1.35
CA ILE A 3 -19.65 34.28 1.98
C ILE A 3 -20.13 33.97 3.40
N ARG A 4 -20.00 32.72 3.85
CA ARG A 4 -20.15 32.35 5.26
C ARG A 4 -18.80 31.92 5.80
N THR A 5 -18.10 32.89 6.38
CA THR A 5 -16.94 32.71 7.26
C THR A 5 -17.46 32.26 8.62
N LEU A 6 -16.94 31.17 9.17
CA LEU A 6 -17.08 30.87 10.59
C LEU A 6 -15.70 30.64 11.19
N ALA A 7 -15.51 31.30 12.32
CA ALA A 7 -14.25 31.68 12.90
C ALA A 7 -13.68 30.62 13.86
N VAL A 8 -12.37 30.79 14.03
CA VAL A 8 -11.45 30.21 15.01
C VAL A 8 -11.99 30.19 16.44
N THR A 9 -11.77 29.07 17.15
CA THR A 9 -11.59 29.08 18.61
C THR A 9 -10.49 28.10 18.99
N ALA A 10 -9.31 28.66 19.27
CA ALA A 10 -8.23 28.00 19.96
C ALA A 10 -8.58 27.88 21.46
N LEU A 11 -8.33 26.72 22.05
CA LEU A 11 -8.33 26.53 23.51
C LEU A 11 -7.08 25.73 23.87
N LEU A 12 -6.04 26.47 24.26
CA LEU A 12 -4.92 25.95 25.04
C LEU A 12 -5.42 25.65 26.47
N ALA A 13 -5.20 24.43 26.94
CA ALA A 13 -5.28 24.10 28.36
C ALA A 13 -3.91 23.59 28.82
N THR A 14 -3.16 24.49 29.44
CA THR A 14 -2.01 24.21 30.28
C THR A 14 -2.45 23.50 31.55
N ALA A 15 -1.90 22.31 31.81
CA ALA A 15 -1.92 21.69 33.13
C ALA A 15 -0.48 21.36 33.54
N LEU A 16 0.13 22.30 34.25
CA LEU A 16 1.32 22.08 35.08
C LEU A 16 0.86 21.37 36.36
N ALA A 17 1.27 20.12 36.55
CA ALA A 17 1.27 19.46 37.85
C ALA A 17 2.72 19.23 38.27
N ALA A 18 3.10 19.96 39.32
CA ALA A 18 4.36 19.86 40.01
C ALA A 18 4.47 18.54 40.79
N CYS A 19 5.67 17.96 40.83
CA CYS A 19 6.11 17.18 41.99
C CYS A 19 7.55 17.57 42.33
N SER A 20 7.77 17.72 43.63
CA SER A 20 8.82 18.52 44.26
C SER A 20 9.97 17.64 44.75
N GLY A 21 11.19 18.18 44.72
CA GLY A 21 12.24 17.84 45.69
C GLY A 21 13.51 17.21 45.12
N GLY A 22 14.62 17.96 45.14
CA GLY A 22 15.97 17.43 44.96
C GLY A 22 16.88 18.38 44.18
N GLN A 23 17.59 19.24 44.91
CA GLN A 23 18.59 20.18 44.41
C GLN A 23 19.89 19.44 44.12
N GLU A 24 20.43 19.56 42.90
CA GLU A 24 21.86 19.46 42.60
C GLU A 24 22.14 20.13 41.23
N ASP A 25 23.22 20.89 41.22
CA ASP A 25 23.67 21.80 40.18
C ASP A 25 24.32 21.07 39.00
N ASP A 26 24.60 21.84 37.95
CA ASP A 26 25.57 21.58 36.89
C ASP A 26 25.13 20.94 35.55
N SER A 27 25.26 21.79 34.51
CA SER A 27 25.60 21.46 33.12
C SER A 27 24.56 20.80 32.20
N LYS A 28 23.85 21.69 31.50
CA LYS A 28 23.30 21.56 30.13
C LYS A 28 24.17 20.65 29.23
N PRO A 29 23.55 19.65 28.56
CA PRO A 29 23.21 19.88 27.16
C PRO A 29 21.70 19.98 26.99
N SER A 30 21.24 21.03 26.31
CA SER A 30 19.90 21.04 25.73
C SER A 30 19.87 19.90 24.72
N ALA A 31 19.38 18.74 25.14
CA ALA A 31 18.74 17.80 24.24
C ALA A 31 17.51 18.53 23.70
N LYS A 32 17.72 19.23 22.58
CA LYS A 32 16.64 19.60 21.68
C LYS A 32 15.84 18.31 21.48
N PRO A 33 14.52 18.29 21.72
CA PRO A 33 13.75 17.10 21.37
C PRO A 33 13.99 16.90 19.87
N THR A 34 14.76 15.87 19.53
CA THR A 34 14.75 15.31 18.19
C THR A 34 13.28 15.12 17.89
N PRO A 35 12.74 15.71 16.81
CA PRO A 35 11.40 15.38 16.39
C PRO A 35 11.39 13.87 16.32
N THR A 36 10.57 13.21 17.14
CA THR A 36 10.21 11.82 16.91
C THR A 36 9.82 11.79 15.44
N ALA A 37 10.69 11.24 14.60
CA ALA A 37 10.31 10.89 13.25
C ALA A 37 9.04 10.07 13.47
N SER A 38 7.90 10.61 13.04
CA SER A 38 6.63 9.93 13.17
C SER A 38 6.88 8.51 12.71
N LYS A 39 6.75 7.56 13.63
CA LYS A 39 6.98 6.15 13.35
C LYS A 39 5.89 5.77 12.35
N LEU A 40 6.20 5.90 11.06
CA LEU A 40 5.29 5.50 10.01
C LEU A 40 5.10 4.02 10.22
N SER A 41 3.85 3.62 10.44
CA SER A 41 3.57 2.22 10.63
C SER A 41 3.89 1.52 9.32
N ALA A 42 4.77 0.52 9.39
CA ALA A 42 5.02 -0.42 8.32
C ALA A 42 3.70 -0.86 7.69
N LEU A 43 3.60 -0.81 6.37
CA LEU A 43 2.40 -1.27 5.66
C LEU A 43 2.32 -2.80 5.63
N ALA A 44 3.45 -3.49 5.53
CA ALA A 44 3.49 -4.94 5.31
C ALA A 44 2.66 -5.76 6.32
N PRO A 45 2.70 -5.52 7.65
CA PRO A 45 1.90 -6.30 8.59
C PRO A 45 0.38 -6.19 8.40
N ALA A 46 -0.10 -5.05 7.89
CA ALA A 46 -1.52 -4.81 7.65
C ALA A 46 -1.96 -5.26 6.24
N TRP A 47 -1.03 -5.25 5.27
CA TRP A 47 -1.34 -5.43 3.85
C TRP A 47 -0.97 -6.79 3.29
N GLN A 48 0.07 -7.46 3.81
CA GLN A 48 0.43 -8.82 3.37
C GLN A 48 -0.76 -9.79 3.48
N PRO A 49 -1.51 -9.86 4.59
CA PRO A 49 -2.63 -10.80 4.68
C PRO A 49 -3.76 -10.50 3.69
N LYS A 50 -3.98 -9.23 3.36
CA LYS A 50 -5.00 -8.83 2.38
C LYS A 50 -4.59 -9.22 0.96
N LEU A 51 -3.32 -9.00 0.61
CA LEU A 51 -2.76 -9.38 -0.68
C LEU A 51 -2.75 -10.90 -0.86
N ASP A 52 -2.35 -11.63 0.18
CA ASP A 52 -2.35 -13.10 0.16
C ASP A 52 -3.76 -13.67 0.02
N ALA A 53 -4.74 -13.09 0.73
CA ALA A 53 -6.14 -13.50 0.62
C ALA A 53 -6.73 -13.21 -0.77
N ALA A 54 -6.44 -12.04 -1.35
CA ALA A 54 -6.91 -11.71 -2.70
C ALA A 54 -6.26 -12.60 -3.79
N ALA A 55 -5.02 -13.03 -3.57
CA ALA A 55 -4.30 -13.93 -4.48
C ALA A 55 -4.54 -15.42 -4.18
N GLU A 56 -5.39 -15.77 -3.21
CA GLU A 56 -5.60 -17.16 -2.80
C GLU A 56 -6.20 -17.97 -3.96
N GLY A 57 -5.49 -19.03 -4.38
CA GLY A 57 -5.91 -19.87 -5.50
C GLY A 57 -5.79 -19.21 -6.89
N ALA A 58 -5.35 -17.96 -6.97
CA ALA A 58 -5.34 -17.18 -8.20
C ALA A 58 -4.52 -17.82 -9.33
N VAL A 59 -3.37 -18.43 -9.00
CA VAL A 59 -2.55 -19.18 -9.97
C VAL A 59 -3.33 -20.32 -10.62
N ALA A 60 -4.14 -21.05 -9.85
CA ALA A 60 -4.91 -22.16 -10.38
C ALA A 60 -6.12 -21.66 -11.18
N THR A 61 -6.81 -20.64 -10.68
CA THR A 61 -7.97 -20.03 -11.36
C THR A 61 -7.59 -19.43 -12.70
N CYS A 62 -6.43 -18.77 -12.78
CA CYS A 62 -5.94 -18.13 -14.00
C CYS A 62 -5.11 -19.04 -14.93
N GLN A 63 -5.18 -20.36 -14.77
CA GLN A 63 -4.71 -21.28 -15.81
C GLN A 63 -5.58 -21.25 -17.08
N ALA A 64 -6.77 -20.65 -16.98
CA ALA A 64 -7.62 -20.30 -18.12
C ALA A 64 -7.87 -18.79 -18.10
N PRO A 65 -6.95 -17.97 -18.66
CA PRO A 65 -7.12 -16.52 -18.76
C PRO A 65 -8.41 -16.10 -19.46
N SER A 66 -9.00 -16.94 -20.31
CA SER A 66 -10.28 -16.64 -20.95
C SER A 66 -11.50 -16.69 -20.01
N SER A 67 -11.34 -17.32 -18.84
CA SER A 67 -12.46 -17.62 -17.95
C SER A 67 -12.94 -16.40 -17.15
N ASP A 68 -14.25 -16.36 -16.89
CA ASP A 68 -14.85 -15.36 -15.99
C ASP A 68 -14.24 -15.44 -14.58
N ALA A 69 -13.90 -16.64 -14.13
CA ALA A 69 -13.28 -16.84 -12.82
C ALA A 69 -11.90 -16.19 -12.72
N CYS A 70 -11.09 -16.24 -13.80
CA CYS A 70 -9.82 -15.52 -13.80
C CYS A 70 -10.05 -14.01 -13.80
N ALA A 71 -10.95 -13.50 -14.65
CA ALA A 71 -11.28 -12.07 -14.67
C ALA A 71 -11.76 -11.52 -13.31
N GLU A 72 -12.58 -12.30 -12.59
CA GLU A 72 -13.03 -11.97 -11.23
C GLU A 72 -11.87 -11.91 -10.24
N VAL A 73 -10.99 -12.92 -10.23
CA VAL A 73 -9.81 -12.92 -9.34
C VAL A 73 -8.83 -11.79 -9.64
N LEU A 74 -8.58 -11.49 -10.93
CA LEU A 74 -7.73 -10.35 -11.31
C LEU A 74 -8.32 -9.03 -10.80
N THR A 75 -9.66 -8.90 -10.85
CA THR A 75 -10.38 -7.74 -10.31
C THR A 75 -10.22 -7.63 -8.79
N ASP A 76 -10.39 -8.74 -8.06
CA ASP A 76 -10.26 -8.78 -6.60
C ASP A 76 -8.86 -8.40 -6.14
N ILE A 77 -7.83 -8.91 -6.82
CA ILE A 77 -6.44 -8.52 -6.58
C ILE A 77 -6.28 -7.01 -6.79
N MET A 78 -6.74 -6.48 -7.92
CA MET A 78 -6.56 -5.07 -8.24
C MET A 78 -7.32 -4.13 -7.30
N MET A 79 -8.45 -4.55 -6.74
CA MET A 79 -9.12 -3.79 -5.67
C MET A 79 -8.19 -3.60 -4.46
N VAL A 80 -7.59 -4.67 -3.96
CA VAL A 80 -6.67 -4.60 -2.80
C VAL A 80 -5.41 -3.80 -3.14
N VAL A 81 -4.86 -3.98 -4.34
CA VAL A 81 -3.67 -3.26 -4.81
C VAL A 81 -3.93 -1.74 -4.89
N ASN A 82 -5.09 -1.32 -5.38
CA ASN A 82 -5.45 0.10 -5.48
C ASN A 82 -5.71 0.73 -4.09
N GLU A 83 -6.28 -0.02 -3.14
CA GLU A 83 -6.38 0.46 -1.76
C GLU A 83 -5.00 0.64 -1.11
N LEU A 84 -4.08 -0.29 -1.38
CA LEU A 84 -2.70 -0.20 -0.90
C LEU A 84 -1.96 1.00 -1.52
N GLU A 85 -2.15 1.25 -2.82
CA GLU A 85 -1.60 2.43 -3.49
C GLU A 85 -2.06 3.71 -2.77
N SER A 86 -3.36 3.80 -2.48
CA SER A 86 -3.93 4.93 -1.74
C SER A 86 -3.30 5.11 -0.35
N GLU A 87 -2.98 4.00 0.34
CA GLU A 87 -2.26 4.05 1.61
C GLU A 87 -0.79 4.45 1.45
N ILE A 88 -0.11 4.06 0.37
CA ILE A 88 1.26 4.49 0.08
C ILE A 88 1.31 5.99 -0.19
N GLU A 89 0.33 6.51 -0.94
CA GLU A 89 0.23 7.91 -1.31
C GLU A 89 -0.22 8.83 -0.16
N ALA A 90 -0.72 8.26 0.93
CA ALA A 90 -1.22 9.05 2.05
C ALA A 90 -0.11 9.89 2.70
N PRO A 91 -0.41 11.15 3.10
CA PRO A 91 0.58 12.06 3.64
C PRO A 91 1.33 11.47 4.82
N GLY A 92 2.66 11.57 4.75
CA GLY A 92 3.53 11.10 5.81
C GLY A 92 3.96 9.66 5.66
N ARG A 93 3.36 8.79 4.85
CA ARG A 93 3.69 7.34 4.78
C ARG A 93 5.10 6.96 4.34
N GLY A 94 5.87 7.91 3.80
CA GLY A 94 7.25 7.68 3.37
C GLY A 94 7.30 6.98 2.01
N PRO A 95 8.48 6.92 1.37
CA PRO A 95 8.58 6.37 0.03
C PRO A 95 8.51 4.83 0.06
N TYR A 96 7.69 4.25 -0.83
CA TYR A 96 7.61 2.82 -1.14
C TYR A 96 7.89 2.58 -2.64
N PRO A 97 9.08 2.95 -3.14
CA PRO A 97 9.34 3.09 -4.58
C PRO A 97 9.21 1.76 -5.34
N GLU A 98 9.65 0.65 -4.75
CA GLU A 98 9.53 -0.65 -5.40
C GLU A 98 8.09 -1.17 -5.35
N SER A 99 7.35 -0.93 -4.26
CA SER A 99 5.92 -1.28 -4.21
C SER A 99 5.12 -0.47 -5.22
N THR A 100 5.34 0.84 -5.33
CA THR A 100 4.69 1.69 -6.35
C THR A 100 5.01 1.21 -7.77
N LYS A 101 6.26 0.83 -8.04
CA LYS A 101 6.66 0.29 -9.35
C LYS A 101 5.98 -1.05 -9.65
N GLN A 102 5.81 -1.91 -8.66
CA GLN A 102 5.11 -3.18 -8.83
C GLN A 102 3.61 -2.97 -9.03
N ILE A 103 2.98 -2.07 -8.26
CA ILE A 103 1.58 -1.64 -8.46
C ILE A 103 1.37 -1.18 -9.90
N ALA A 104 2.21 -0.28 -10.40
CA ALA A 104 2.11 0.22 -11.77
C ALA A 104 2.21 -0.88 -12.84
N LYS A 105 3.04 -1.91 -12.62
CA LYS A 105 3.11 -3.07 -13.53
C LYS A 105 1.83 -3.89 -13.51
N MET A 106 1.25 -4.10 -12.34
CA MET A 106 0.00 -4.87 -12.19
C MET A 106 -1.18 -4.14 -12.81
N GLN A 107 -1.25 -2.81 -12.64
CA GLN A 107 -2.22 -1.96 -13.32
C GLN A 107 -2.08 -2.06 -14.84
N ALA A 108 -0.86 -1.85 -15.35
CA ALA A 108 -0.60 -1.96 -16.79
C ALA A 108 -0.90 -3.35 -17.37
N ALA A 109 -0.65 -4.42 -16.60
CA ALA A 109 -1.01 -5.77 -16.99
C ALA A 109 -2.53 -5.93 -17.04
N THR A 110 -3.26 -5.49 -16.02
CA THR A 110 -4.72 -5.57 -16.00
C THR A 110 -5.36 -4.77 -17.13
N ASP A 111 -4.86 -3.56 -17.41
CA ASP A 111 -5.31 -2.77 -18.57
C ASP A 111 -5.08 -3.53 -19.87
N LYS A 112 -3.90 -4.15 -20.03
CA LYS A 112 -3.59 -4.97 -21.21
C LYS A 112 -4.47 -6.21 -21.31
N TYR A 113 -4.84 -6.84 -20.20
CA TYR A 113 -5.76 -7.98 -20.18
C TYR A 113 -7.11 -7.61 -20.82
N VAL A 114 -7.60 -6.41 -20.52
CA VAL A 114 -8.83 -5.86 -21.07
C VAL A 114 -8.66 -5.46 -22.53
N ASP A 115 -7.57 -4.75 -22.86
CA ASP A 115 -7.30 -4.26 -24.22
C ASP A 115 -7.12 -5.38 -25.24
N GLU A 116 -6.48 -6.48 -24.86
CA GLU A 116 -6.31 -7.67 -25.70
C GLU A 116 -7.58 -8.55 -25.75
N GLY A 117 -8.62 -8.21 -24.99
CA GLY A 117 -9.88 -8.96 -24.96
C GLY A 117 -9.71 -10.38 -24.42
N CYS A 118 -8.82 -10.57 -23.44
CA CYS A 118 -8.48 -11.90 -22.94
C CYS A 118 -9.70 -12.66 -22.40
N GLN A 119 -10.59 -11.98 -21.66
CA GLN A 119 -11.82 -12.59 -21.17
C GLN A 119 -12.73 -13.01 -22.34
N GLY A 120 -13.08 -14.28 -22.37
CA GLY A 120 -13.97 -14.86 -23.38
C GLY A 120 -13.30 -15.21 -24.71
N ASP A 121 -11.99 -14.98 -24.88
CA ASP A 121 -11.23 -15.43 -26.05
C ASP A 121 -10.58 -16.80 -25.78
N PRO A 122 -10.99 -17.89 -26.45
CA PRO A 122 -10.38 -19.21 -26.28
C PRO A 122 -8.89 -19.26 -26.63
N ALA A 123 -8.38 -18.33 -27.45
CA ALA A 123 -6.94 -18.25 -27.74
C ALA A 123 -6.12 -17.76 -26.54
N ALA A 124 -6.76 -17.09 -25.58
CA ALA A 124 -6.12 -16.62 -24.34
C ALA A 124 -5.69 -17.77 -23.41
N ASP A 125 -6.21 -18.98 -23.61
CA ASP A 125 -5.86 -20.16 -22.79
C ASP A 125 -4.60 -20.87 -23.29
N ASP A 126 -4.05 -20.48 -24.43
CA ASP A 126 -2.74 -20.95 -24.88
C ASP A 126 -1.65 -20.41 -23.92
N PRO A 127 -0.81 -21.26 -23.31
CA PRO A 127 0.30 -20.83 -22.46
C PRO A 127 1.29 -19.87 -23.12
N ASP A 128 1.37 -19.88 -24.46
CA ASP A 128 2.21 -18.97 -25.24
C ASP A 128 1.47 -17.67 -25.63
N SER A 129 0.19 -17.50 -25.24
CA SER A 129 -0.57 -16.27 -25.46
C SER A 129 -0.08 -15.13 -24.58
N GLU A 130 -0.30 -13.89 -25.04
CA GLU A 130 -0.01 -12.72 -24.22
C GLU A 130 -0.87 -12.68 -22.95
N CYS A 131 -2.10 -13.17 -23.02
CA CYS A 131 -3.05 -13.23 -21.90
C CYS A 131 -2.54 -14.07 -20.72
N TRP A 132 -1.79 -15.14 -21.00
CA TRP A 132 -1.16 -15.96 -19.97
C TRP A 132 -0.11 -15.18 -19.18
N GLY A 133 0.78 -14.46 -19.87
CA GLY A 133 1.81 -13.64 -19.23
C GLY A 133 1.22 -12.43 -18.49
N ILE A 134 0.14 -11.85 -19.02
CA ILE A 134 -0.58 -10.75 -18.39
C ILE A 134 -1.23 -11.19 -17.07
N ALA A 135 -1.92 -12.34 -17.07
CA ALA A 135 -2.55 -12.88 -15.87
C ALA A 135 -1.51 -13.18 -14.79
N ASP A 136 -0.37 -13.77 -15.14
CA ASP A 136 0.71 -14.10 -14.19
C ASP A 136 1.28 -12.86 -13.46
N ILE A 137 1.47 -11.74 -14.17
CA ILE A 137 1.94 -10.48 -13.57
C ILE A 137 1.00 -10.00 -12.47
N THR A 138 -0.31 -10.09 -12.70
CA THR A 138 -1.33 -9.61 -11.76
C THR A 138 -1.53 -10.60 -10.62
N VAL A 139 -1.52 -11.91 -10.89
CA VAL A 139 -1.55 -12.97 -9.86
C VAL A 139 -0.35 -12.90 -8.91
N GLY A 140 0.78 -12.35 -9.38
CA GLY A 140 1.98 -12.10 -8.59
C GLY A 140 1.85 -11.10 -7.43
N ALA A 141 0.64 -10.69 -7.02
CA ALA A 141 0.38 -9.74 -5.93
C ALA A 141 1.08 -10.08 -4.60
N SER A 142 1.33 -11.35 -4.30
CA SER A 142 2.11 -11.76 -3.12
C SER A 142 3.55 -11.20 -3.12
N THR A 143 4.11 -10.92 -4.30
CA THR A 143 5.40 -10.22 -4.44
C THR A 143 5.35 -8.77 -3.99
N LEU A 144 4.18 -8.14 -4.07
CA LEU A 144 3.96 -6.78 -3.56
C LEU A 144 4.09 -6.74 -2.05
N GLY A 145 3.56 -7.75 -1.35
CA GLY A 145 3.70 -7.90 0.09
C GLY A 145 5.17 -8.06 0.53
N MET A 146 5.94 -8.89 -0.20
CA MET A 146 7.39 -9.03 0.03
C MET A 146 8.14 -7.71 -0.19
N THR A 147 7.71 -6.94 -1.19
CA THR A 147 8.29 -5.63 -1.49
C THR A 147 8.02 -4.64 -0.36
N LEU A 148 6.77 -4.58 0.14
CA LEU A 148 6.42 -3.76 1.30
C LEU A 148 7.25 -4.13 2.54
N ALA A 149 7.46 -5.43 2.78
CA ALA A 149 8.23 -5.91 3.92
C ALA A 149 9.72 -5.53 3.80
N THR A 150 10.27 -5.60 2.59
CA THR A 150 11.66 -5.20 2.30
C THR A 150 11.86 -3.70 2.46
N ASP A 151 10.88 -2.91 2.00
CA ASP A 151 10.89 -1.46 2.11
C ASP A 151 10.79 -1.03 3.58
N ASP A 152 9.97 -1.69 4.41
CA ASP A 152 9.91 -1.44 5.86
C ASP A 152 11.28 -1.59 6.56
N ILE A 153 12.04 -2.63 6.19
CA ILE A 153 13.40 -2.85 6.73
C ILE A 153 14.36 -1.72 6.30
N SER A 154 14.10 -1.11 5.15
CA SER A 154 14.95 -0.10 4.52
C SER A 154 14.57 1.34 4.91
N GLN A 155 13.41 1.55 5.53
CA GLN A 155 12.95 2.88 5.94
C GLN A 155 13.73 3.37 7.19
N PRO A 156 14.13 4.67 7.22
CA PRO A 156 14.84 5.23 8.37
C PRO A 156 13.94 5.24 9.62
N LYS A 157 14.49 4.77 10.75
CA LYS A 157 13.82 4.66 12.06
C LYS A 157 13.71 5.99 12.81
#